data_AF-A0A537Z498-F1
#
_entry.id   AF-A0A537Z498-F1
#
_cell.length_a   1.000
_cell.length_b   1.000
_cell.length_c   1.000
_cell.angle_alpha   90.00
_cell.angle_beta   90.00
_cell.angle_gamma   90.00
#
_symmetry.space_group_name_H-M   'P 1'
#
loop_
_entity.id
_entity.type
_entity.pdbx_description
1 polymer ?
#
loop_
_entity_poly.entity_id
_entity_poly.type
_entity_poly.pdbx_seq_one_letter_code
_entity_poly.pdbx_strand_id
1 'polypeptide(L)'
;MSPALRGRKTLRTRCAVGLAAGVVLVLAPPAAAAPRALLILPPGEGNTITAPAFAHYQASGDCADLGPNFCDQLGAYEHWRFRDARLAPQPAQVAGAVRSETPEAGVTIVRDQAGVPHVYATGPDEQTIEERLAYGIGVAQAEERLFQMEILRRAGEGRLSDLLGPAYLQMDVVTRRDSETPAERQAEVDALPPGQRASLQAYANGINAVIQRDTLNPSLMPTGFVATQDLPIAPWTPADTVAVITLEVKGVAESAGNELGYAALARRLAAKYGRRRAVGIFDDVQLTRDPRTPTTIPAGGRATRTSGGLRYRYIHYSAVDTARRISELRPSVQPAHDHVATGDRAVATATRRLGLPVFGSNAWAIAPRRSSTGHALLWGGPQVGYYAPAVFDELEVEAGQFHERGVGVPGGGPGVVIGFTPHTAWSITTAQDDQVDTYVDRIRVAPGGGY
;
A
#
# COMPACT_ATOMS: atom_id res chain seq x y z
N MET A 1 -9.98 60.26 42.36
CA MET A 1 -11.34 60.84 42.46
C MET A 1 -12.36 59.73 42.25
N SER A 2 -13.33 59.62 43.14
CA SER A 2 -14.66 58.95 42.99
C SER A 2 -15.73 60.07 43.09
N PRO A 3 -17.08 59.88 43.06
CA PRO A 3 -17.95 58.68 43.13
C PRO A 3 -18.65 58.44 41.76
N ALA A 4 -19.84 57.84 41.54
CA ALA A 4 -20.97 57.27 42.34
C ALA A 4 -21.57 56.07 41.56
N LEU A 5 -22.13 54.98 42.12
CA LEU A 5 -23.11 54.72 43.20
C LEU A 5 -24.60 54.86 42.83
N ARG A 6 -25.30 53.72 42.67
CA ARG A 6 -26.55 53.28 43.35
C ARG A 6 -27.11 52.01 42.67
N GLY A 7 -27.73 51.05 43.36
CA GLY A 7 -27.93 50.89 44.81
C GLY A 7 -28.44 49.50 45.19
N ARG A 8 -28.29 49.10 46.46
CA ARG A 8 -28.82 47.84 47.01
C ARG A 8 -30.26 48.00 47.48
N LYS A 9 -31.05 46.93 47.40
CA LYS A 9 -32.05 46.59 48.43
C LYS A 9 -31.95 45.09 48.75
N THR A 10 -31.75 44.79 50.02
CA THR A 10 -31.82 43.44 50.59
C THR A 10 -33.20 43.17 51.13
N LEU A 11 -33.78 42.01 50.85
CA LEU A 11 -34.88 41.46 51.64
C LEU A 11 -34.39 40.17 52.32
N ARG A 12 -34.66 40.03 53.62
CA ARG A 12 -34.43 38.80 54.38
C ARG A 12 -35.72 38.00 54.41
N THR A 13 -35.67 36.73 54.02
CA THR A 13 -36.68 35.74 54.42
C THR A 13 -35.95 34.47 54.85
N ARG A 14 -36.24 34.00 56.08
CA ARG A 14 -35.79 32.68 56.56
C ARG A 14 -36.74 31.63 56.01
N CYS A 15 -36.22 30.52 55.47
CA CYS A 15 -36.95 29.26 55.34
C CYS A 15 -36.01 28.08 55.63
N ALA A 16 -36.60 26.98 56.09
CA ALA A 16 -35.91 25.91 56.80
C ALA A 16 -34.96 25.07 55.92
N VAL A 17 -33.98 24.45 56.58
CA VAL A 17 -33.15 23.39 56.01
C VAL A 17 -34.02 22.16 55.78
N GLY A 18 -34.25 21.81 54.51
CA GLY A 18 -34.76 20.49 54.11
C GLY A 18 -33.60 19.63 53.61
N LEU A 19 -33.15 18.66 54.40
CA LEU A 19 -32.19 17.65 53.96
C LEU A 19 -32.89 16.65 53.03
N ALA A 20 -33.00 17.01 51.75
CA ALA A 20 -33.35 16.05 50.70
C ALA A 20 -32.09 15.24 50.37
N ALA A 21 -32.06 13.97 50.82
CA ALA A 21 -31.04 13.01 50.42
C ALA A 21 -31.26 12.60 48.95
N GLY A 22 -30.87 13.49 48.03
CA GLY A 22 -30.85 13.20 46.61
C GLY A 22 -29.80 12.14 46.32
N VAL A 23 -30.24 10.91 46.04
CA VAL A 23 -29.39 9.89 45.46
C VAL A 23 -28.98 10.37 44.07
N VAL A 24 -27.79 10.97 43.97
CA VAL A 24 -27.13 11.21 42.69
C VAL A 24 -26.75 9.84 42.15
N LEU A 25 -27.64 9.28 41.32
CA LEU A 25 -27.25 8.24 40.39
C LEU A 25 -26.18 8.83 39.48
N VAL A 26 -24.92 8.58 39.84
CA VAL A 26 -23.80 8.67 38.91
C VAL A 26 -24.06 7.60 37.88
N LEU A 27 -24.76 7.98 36.80
CA LEU A 27 -24.87 7.17 35.61
C LEU A 27 -23.44 6.89 35.16
N ALA A 28 -23.01 5.64 35.30
CA ALA A 28 -21.79 5.19 34.68
C ALA A 28 -21.86 5.57 33.19
N PRO A 29 -20.74 6.02 32.57
CA PRO A 29 -20.74 6.25 31.13
C PRO A 29 -21.24 4.98 30.44
N PRO A 30 -22.07 5.10 29.38
CA PRO A 30 -22.62 3.93 28.70
C PRO A 30 -21.47 2.99 28.31
N ALA A 31 -21.65 1.70 28.57
CA ALA A 31 -20.63 0.69 28.28
C ALA A 31 -20.19 0.85 26.82
N ALA A 32 -18.88 0.98 26.62
CA ALA A 32 -18.33 1.28 25.32
C ALA A 32 -18.71 0.16 24.33
N ALA A 33 -19.26 0.53 23.18
CA ALA A 33 -19.79 -0.44 22.22
C ALA A 33 -18.64 -1.27 21.65
N ALA A 34 -18.83 -2.60 21.54
CA ALA A 34 -17.78 -3.50 21.07
C ALA A 34 -17.08 -2.97 19.79
N PRO A 35 -15.73 -3.03 19.73
CA PRO A 35 -14.99 -2.53 18.57
C PRO A 35 -15.48 -3.23 17.31
N ARG A 36 -15.63 -2.46 16.24
CA ARG A 36 -16.22 -2.92 14.99
C ARG A 36 -15.39 -2.44 13.82
N ALA A 37 -15.00 -3.37 12.95
CA ALA A 37 -14.38 -3.09 11.68
C ALA A 37 -15.41 -3.19 10.54
N LEU A 38 -15.25 -2.33 9.55
CA LEU A 38 -16.09 -2.23 8.37
C LEU A 38 -15.20 -2.08 7.15
N LEU A 39 -15.42 -2.92 6.14
CA LEU A 39 -14.67 -2.91 4.89
C LEU A 39 -15.63 -2.73 3.71
N ILE A 40 -15.13 -2.19 2.60
CA ILE A 40 -15.86 -2.13 1.32
C ILE A 40 -15.07 -3.01 0.37
N LEU A 41 -15.64 -4.16 0.01
CA LEU A 41 -14.95 -5.16 -0.80
C LEU A 41 -14.95 -4.75 -2.28
N PRO A 42 -13.79 -4.69 -2.96
CA PRO A 42 -13.73 -4.57 -4.41
C PRO A 42 -14.12 -5.89 -5.09
N PRO A 43 -14.63 -5.84 -6.34
CA PRO A 43 -14.94 -7.05 -7.10
C PRO A 43 -13.70 -7.91 -7.42
N GLY A 44 -13.90 -9.22 -7.52
CA GLY A 44 -12.92 -10.18 -8.02
C GLY A 44 -12.28 -11.10 -6.96
N GLU A 45 -12.70 -11.02 -5.70
CA GLU A 45 -12.12 -11.81 -4.60
C GLU A 45 -12.48 -13.32 -4.68
N GLY A 46 -11.50 -14.18 -4.50
CA GLY A 46 -11.68 -15.64 -4.47
C GLY A 46 -12.09 -16.26 -5.81
N ASN A 47 -11.78 -15.61 -6.94
CA ASN A 47 -12.14 -16.11 -8.28
C ASN A 47 -10.96 -16.08 -9.27
N THR A 48 -10.66 -17.24 -9.88
CA THR A 48 -9.77 -17.36 -11.04
C THR A 48 -10.61 -17.53 -12.30
N ILE A 49 -10.44 -16.62 -13.27
CA ILE A 49 -11.08 -16.75 -14.59
C ILE A 49 -10.40 -17.88 -15.37
N THR A 50 -11.03 -19.06 -15.41
CA THR A 50 -10.57 -20.23 -16.18
C THR A 50 -10.97 -20.14 -17.65
N ALA A 51 -10.24 -20.83 -18.54
CA ALA A 51 -10.49 -20.75 -19.98
C ALA A 51 -11.94 -21.13 -20.39
N PRO A 52 -12.61 -22.12 -19.76
CA PRO A 52 -14.03 -22.36 -19.98
C PRO A 52 -14.92 -21.17 -19.57
N ALA A 53 -14.71 -20.60 -18.38
CA ALA A 53 -15.46 -19.44 -17.89
C ALA A 53 -15.34 -18.23 -18.84
N PHE A 54 -14.13 -17.95 -19.31
CA PHE A 54 -13.90 -16.90 -20.31
C PHE A 54 -14.58 -17.18 -21.66
N ALA A 55 -14.59 -18.43 -22.12
CA ALA A 55 -15.29 -18.81 -23.35
C ALA A 55 -16.82 -18.69 -23.23
N HIS A 56 -17.40 -18.98 -22.05
CA HIS A 56 -18.81 -18.73 -21.77
C HIS A 56 -19.12 -17.22 -21.79
N TYR A 57 -18.33 -16.41 -21.08
CA TYR A 57 -18.44 -14.95 -21.11
C TYR A 57 -18.34 -14.36 -22.53
N GLN A 58 -17.44 -14.86 -23.38
CA GLN A 58 -17.34 -14.41 -24.78
C GLN A 58 -18.60 -14.70 -25.62
N ALA A 59 -19.41 -15.70 -25.24
CA ALA A 59 -20.65 -16.05 -25.93
C ALA A 59 -21.87 -15.31 -25.38
N SER A 60 -21.93 -15.04 -24.06
CA SER A 60 -23.07 -14.39 -23.39
C SER A 60 -22.94 -12.88 -23.26
N GLY A 61 -21.72 -12.39 -23.02
CA GLY A 61 -21.44 -11.03 -22.54
C GLY A 61 -21.78 -10.81 -21.05
N ASP A 62 -22.20 -11.84 -20.32
CA ASP A 62 -22.59 -11.74 -18.90
C ASP A 62 -21.38 -11.96 -17.98
N CYS A 63 -21.05 -10.94 -17.19
CA CYS A 63 -19.93 -10.98 -16.25
C CYS A 63 -20.06 -12.08 -15.18
N ALA A 64 -21.28 -12.60 -14.91
CA ALA A 64 -21.48 -13.72 -14.01
C ALA A 64 -20.83 -15.02 -14.51
N ASP A 65 -20.66 -15.18 -15.84
CA ASP A 65 -20.00 -16.36 -16.43
C ASP A 65 -18.48 -16.36 -16.20
N LEU A 66 -17.89 -15.24 -15.77
CA LEU A 66 -16.47 -15.17 -15.39
C LEU A 66 -16.20 -15.77 -14.00
N GLY A 67 -17.24 -16.13 -13.25
CA GLY A 67 -17.16 -16.80 -11.95
C GLY A 67 -17.82 -16.02 -10.80
N PRO A 68 -17.93 -16.63 -9.61
CA PRO A 68 -18.47 -15.97 -8.41
C PRO A 68 -17.63 -14.75 -8.05
N ASN A 69 -18.19 -13.80 -7.28
CA ASN A 69 -17.50 -12.61 -6.78
C ASN A 69 -16.97 -11.62 -7.84
N PHE A 70 -17.06 -11.93 -9.14
CA PHE A 70 -16.49 -11.10 -10.19
C PHE A 70 -17.28 -9.80 -10.43
N CYS A 71 -18.62 -9.83 -10.34
CA CYS A 71 -19.45 -8.65 -10.61
C CYS A 71 -20.72 -8.47 -9.75
N ASP A 72 -21.13 -9.49 -9.00
CA ASP A 72 -22.13 -9.42 -7.93
C ASP A 72 -21.75 -8.41 -6.82
N GLN A 73 -20.46 -8.19 -6.60
CA GLN A 73 -19.93 -7.23 -5.63
C GLN A 73 -19.93 -5.77 -6.13
N LEU A 74 -20.00 -5.52 -7.46
CA LEU A 74 -19.92 -4.17 -8.05
C LEU A 74 -20.97 -3.22 -7.45
N GLY A 75 -22.22 -3.66 -7.37
CA GLY A 75 -23.32 -2.83 -6.87
C GLY A 75 -23.15 -2.43 -5.39
N ALA A 76 -22.43 -3.23 -4.59
CA ALA A 76 -22.06 -2.86 -3.23
C ALA A 76 -20.89 -1.86 -3.20
N TYR A 77 -19.87 -2.12 -4.02
CA TYR A 77 -18.65 -1.32 -4.13
C TYR A 77 -18.92 0.11 -4.66
N GLU A 78 -19.63 0.25 -5.79
CA GLU A 78 -20.00 1.53 -6.39
C GLU A 78 -20.81 2.43 -5.44
N HIS A 79 -21.62 1.82 -4.57
CA HIS A 79 -22.48 2.51 -3.61
C HIS A 79 -21.88 2.59 -2.21
N TRP A 80 -20.58 2.31 -2.06
CA TRP A 80 -19.83 2.42 -0.80
C TRP A 80 -20.46 1.65 0.37
N ARG A 81 -21.02 0.47 0.08
CA ARG A 81 -21.71 -0.35 1.08
C ARG A 81 -20.70 -1.12 1.93
N PHE A 82 -20.63 -0.76 3.22
CA PHE A 82 -19.81 -1.46 4.19
C PHE A 82 -20.32 -2.88 4.49
N ARG A 83 -19.43 -3.88 4.38
CA ARG A 83 -19.59 -5.21 4.99
C ARG A 83 -19.07 -5.18 6.43
N ASP A 84 -19.66 -6.00 7.27
CA ASP A 84 -19.15 -6.26 8.63
C ASP A 84 -17.89 -7.14 8.53
N ALA A 85 -16.76 -6.66 9.02
CA ALA A 85 -15.46 -7.34 8.96
C ALA A 85 -15.10 -7.91 10.33
N ARG A 86 -16.01 -8.68 10.92
CA ARG A 86 -15.77 -9.35 12.20
C ARG A 86 -14.73 -10.46 12.02
N LEU A 87 -13.76 -10.48 12.93
CA LEU A 87 -12.77 -11.55 13.06
C LEU A 87 -13.45 -12.86 13.47
N ALA A 88 -12.94 -13.97 12.97
CA ALA A 88 -13.35 -15.34 13.24
C ALA A 88 -12.15 -16.16 13.77
N PRO A 89 -11.86 -16.12 15.09
CA PRO A 89 -10.73 -16.84 15.71
C PRO A 89 -10.70 -18.37 15.54
N GLN A 90 -11.73 -18.96 14.92
CA GLN A 90 -11.79 -20.39 14.62
C GLN A 90 -12.47 -20.61 13.26
N PRO A 91 -12.07 -21.63 12.48
CA PRO A 91 -12.69 -21.98 11.19
C PRO A 91 -14.22 -22.09 11.23
N ALA A 92 -14.78 -22.60 12.32
CA ALA A 92 -16.23 -22.76 12.51
C ALA A 92 -16.98 -21.44 12.79
N GLN A 93 -16.28 -20.33 12.95
CA GLN A 93 -16.84 -18.99 13.21
C GLN A 93 -16.89 -18.12 11.95
N VAL A 94 -16.32 -18.56 10.83
CA VAL A 94 -16.33 -17.84 9.55
C VAL A 94 -17.76 -17.70 9.03
N ALA A 95 -18.27 -16.47 9.04
CA ALA A 95 -19.64 -16.17 8.71
C ALA A 95 -19.90 -16.35 7.20
N GLY A 96 -20.78 -17.29 6.84
CA GLY A 96 -21.06 -17.59 5.43
C GLY A 96 -19.94 -18.37 4.75
N ALA A 97 -19.19 -19.21 5.48
CA ALA A 97 -18.22 -20.13 4.89
C ALA A 97 -18.83 -21.01 3.78
N VAL A 98 -18.20 -21.03 2.59
CA VAL A 98 -18.63 -21.83 1.42
C VAL A 98 -17.63 -22.91 1.01
N ARG A 99 -16.34 -22.73 1.32
CA ARG A 99 -15.25 -23.68 1.04
C ARG A 99 -14.31 -23.74 2.24
N SER A 100 -13.82 -24.93 2.56
CA SER A 100 -12.78 -25.16 3.56
C SER A 100 -11.79 -26.18 3.03
N GLU A 101 -10.50 -25.99 3.29
CA GLU A 101 -9.43 -26.87 2.82
C GLU A 101 -8.21 -26.88 3.75
N THR A 102 -7.38 -27.92 3.59
CA THR A 102 -6.17 -28.16 4.39
C THR A 102 -5.05 -28.50 3.40
N PRO A 103 -4.36 -27.48 2.82
CA PRO A 103 -3.38 -27.71 1.76
C PRO A 103 -2.10 -28.39 2.30
N GLU A 104 -1.76 -28.14 3.56
CA GLU A 104 -0.74 -28.89 4.30
C GLU A 104 -1.21 -29.15 5.76
N ALA A 105 -0.65 -30.17 6.41
CA ALA A 105 -0.90 -30.47 7.81
C ALA A 105 -0.60 -29.27 8.73
N GLY A 106 -1.62 -28.79 9.42
CA GLY A 106 -1.53 -27.63 10.33
C GLY A 106 -1.93 -26.30 9.69
N VAL A 107 -2.23 -26.27 8.39
CA VAL A 107 -2.79 -25.11 7.67
C VAL A 107 -4.26 -25.39 7.35
N THR A 108 -5.14 -24.41 7.55
CA THR A 108 -6.55 -24.50 7.12
C THR A 108 -6.97 -23.19 6.50
N ILE A 109 -7.56 -23.23 5.30
CA ILE A 109 -8.09 -22.05 4.62
C ILE A 109 -9.60 -22.21 4.52
N VAL A 110 -10.35 -21.24 5.03
CA VAL A 110 -11.82 -21.17 4.89
C VAL A 110 -12.15 -19.94 4.06
N ARG A 111 -12.97 -20.07 3.02
CA ARG A 111 -13.47 -18.92 2.26
C ARG A 111 -14.91 -18.62 2.58
N ASP A 112 -15.20 -17.36 2.83
CA ASP A 112 -16.56 -16.86 2.97
C ASP A 112 -17.27 -16.73 1.59
N GLN A 113 -18.58 -16.50 1.64
CA GLN A 113 -19.43 -16.31 0.47
C GLN A 113 -19.05 -15.12 -0.43
N ALA A 114 -18.20 -14.21 0.05
CA ALA A 114 -17.66 -13.08 -0.71
C ALA A 114 -16.24 -13.37 -1.24
N GLY A 115 -15.75 -14.60 -1.10
CA GLY A 115 -14.46 -15.07 -1.61
C GLY A 115 -13.29 -14.88 -0.65
N VAL A 116 -13.47 -14.15 0.45
CA VAL A 116 -12.38 -13.75 1.36
C VAL A 116 -11.77 -14.98 2.06
N PRO A 117 -10.46 -15.24 1.90
CA PRO A 117 -9.76 -16.28 2.64
C PRO A 117 -9.52 -15.90 4.11
N HIS A 118 -9.89 -16.82 5.00
CA HIS A 118 -9.50 -16.89 6.40
C HIS A 118 -8.45 -18.01 6.54
N VAL A 119 -7.19 -17.63 6.81
CA VAL A 119 -6.04 -18.54 6.88
C VAL A 119 -5.67 -18.82 8.34
N TYR A 120 -5.79 -20.08 8.72
CA TYR A 120 -5.45 -20.58 10.05
C TYR A 120 -4.16 -21.41 9.99
N ALA A 121 -3.23 -21.18 10.91
CA ALA A 121 -2.02 -22.00 11.02
C ALA A 121 -1.71 -22.41 12.47
N THR A 122 -1.18 -23.63 12.60
CA THR A 122 -0.85 -24.26 13.89
C THR A 122 0.47 -25.04 13.78
N GLY A 123 1.22 -25.14 14.88
CA GLY A 123 2.55 -25.77 14.88
C GLY A 123 3.08 -26.05 16.29
N PRO A 124 4.20 -26.78 16.40
CA PRO A 124 4.86 -27.07 17.68
C PRO A 124 5.58 -25.86 18.29
N ASP A 125 5.94 -24.86 17.48
CA ASP A 125 6.64 -23.64 17.86
C ASP A 125 6.22 -22.47 16.93
N GLU A 126 6.55 -21.23 17.34
CA GLU A 126 6.14 -20.00 16.63
C GLU A 126 6.72 -19.93 15.21
N GLN A 127 7.96 -20.38 15.00
CA GLN A 127 8.59 -20.37 13.67
C GLN A 127 7.85 -21.29 12.70
N THR A 128 7.47 -22.49 13.14
CA THR A 128 6.66 -23.42 12.34
C THR A 128 5.25 -22.87 12.08
N ILE A 129 4.70 -22.10 13.03
CA ILE A 129 3.41 -21.41 12.86
C ILE A 129 3.52 -20.30 11.80
N GLU A 130 4.57 -19.46 11.86
CA GLU A 130 4.85 -18.41 10.88
C GLU A 130 5.07 -18.97 9.48
N GLU A 131 5.86 -20.03 9.33
CA GLU A 131 6.08 -20.70 8.03
C GLU A 131 4.78 -21.27 7.45
N ARG A 132 3.96 -21.93 8.29
CA ARG A 132 2.65 -22.47 7.87
C ARG A 132 1.64 -21.39 7.52
N LEU A 133 1.63 -20.28 8.26
CA LEU A 133 0.81 -19.12 7.93
C LEU A 133 1.23 -18.56 6.56
N ALA A 134 2.54 -18.33 6.38
CA ALA A 134 3.10 -17.80 5.15
C ALA A 134 2.78 -18.70 3.93
N TYR A 135 2.94 -20.02 4.08
CA TYR A 135 2.49 -20.99 3.08
C TYR A 135 0.98 -20.88 2.78
N GLY A 136 0.14 -20.80 3.81
CA GLY A 136 -1.31 -20.65 3.67
C GLY A 136 -1.73 -19.38 2.94
N ILE A 137 -1.09 -18.24 3.21
CA ILE A 137 -1.31 -16.98 2.48
C ILE A 137 -0.85 -17.12 1.02
N GLY A 138 0.29 -17.76 0.78
CA GLY A 138 0.80 -18.02 -0.57
C GLY A 138 -0.14 -18.89 -1.41
N VAL A 139 -0.73 -19.94 -0.81
CA VAL A 139 -1.80 -20.73 -1.45
C VAL A 139 -3.04 -19.86 -1.70
N ALA A 140 -3.52 -19.14 -0.68
CA ALA A 140 -4.75 -18.36 -0.74
C ALA A 140 -4.72 -17.35 -1.90
N GLN A 141 -3.66 -16.54 -1.98
CA GLN A 141 -3.44 -15.53 -3.01
C GLN A 141 -3.22 -16.14 -4.40
N ALA A 142 -2.45 -17.22 -4.51
CA ALA A 142 -2.19 -17.83 -5.82
C ALA A 142 -3.46 -18.45 -6.42
N GLU A 143 -4.37 -19.02 -5.62
CA GLU A 143 -5.60 -19.64 -6.16
C GLU A 143 -6.55 -18.68 -6.91
N GLU A 144 -6.43 -17.37 -6.67
CA GLU A 144 -7.26 -16.32 -7.29
C GLU A 144 -6.44 -15.33 -8.14
N ARG A 145 -5.20 -15.03 -7.74
CA ARG A 145 -4.40 -13.93 -8.31
C ARG A 145 -3.17 -14.39 -9.10
N LEU A 146 -2.92 -15.68 -9.32
CA LEU A 146 -1.67 -16.18 -9.93
C LEU A 146 -1.25 -15.48 -11.25
N PHE A 147 -2.19 -15.14 -12.14
CA PHE A 147 -1.85 -14.40 -13.36
C PHE A 147 -1.59 -12.90 -13.14
N GLN A 148 -2.26 -12.28 -12.15
CA GLN A 148 -1.94 -10.93 -11.70
C GLN A 148 -0.54 -10.90 -11.08
N MET A 149 -0.19 -11.92 -10.30
CA MET A 149 1.14 -12.11 -9.72
C MET A 149 2.22 -12.31 -10.79
N GLU A 150 1.94 -12.98 -11.91
CA GLU A 150 2.88 -13.08 -13.04
C GLU A 150 3.12 -11.71 -13.71
N ILE A 151 2.06 -10.93 -13.92
CA ILE A 151 2.16 -9.56 -14.44
C ILE A 151 3.00 -8.69 -13.49
N LEU A 152 2.75 -8.77 -12.18
CA LEU A 152 3.49 -8.05 -11.15
C LEU A 152 4.97 -8.48 -11.12
N ARG A 153 5.25 -9.79 -11.12
CA ARG A 153 6.61 -10.36 -11.19
C ARG A 153 7.36 -9.77 -12.39
N ARG A 154 6.80 -9.87 -13.60
CA ARG A 154 7.46 -9.34 -14.80
C ARG A 154 7.58 -7.83 -14.80
N ALA A 155 6.61 -7.09 -14.26
CA ALA A 155 6.71 -5.65 -14.13
C ALA A 155 7.84 -5.22 -13.19
N GLY A 156 8.03 -5.90 -12.05
CA GLY A 156 9.12 -5.67 -11.09
C GLY A 156 10.49 -6.15 -11.56
N GLU A 157 10.53 -7.18 -12.41
CA GLU A 157 11.76 -7.63 -13.08
C GLU A 157 12.10 -6.83 -14.35
N GLY A 158 11.21 -5.96 -14.81
CA GLY A 158 11.30 -5.31 -16.12
C GLY A 158 11.37 -6.32 -17.26
N ARG A 159 10.52 -7.34 -17.27
CA ARG A 159 10.33 -8.34 -18.34
C ARG A 159 8.90 -8.36 -18.89
N LEU A 160 8.13 -7.30 -18.68
CA LEU A 160 6.71 -7.29 -19.02
C LEU A 160 6.47 -7.25 -20.53
N SER A 161 7.40 -6.69 -21.31
CA SER A 161 7.31 -6.71 -22.78
C SER A 161 7.50 -8.11 -23.38
N ASP A 162 8.10 -9.06 -22.64
CA ASP A 162 8.17 -10.46 -23.04
C ASP A 162 6.78 -11.15 -22.98
N LEU A 163 5.87 -10.64 -22.14
CA LEU A 163 4.51 -11.18 -21.95
C LEU A 163 3.44 -10.39 -22.72
N LEU A 164 3.48 -9.06 -22.65
CA LEU A 164 2.45 -8.15 -23.17
C LEU A 164 2.91 -7.30 -24.37
N GLY A 165 4.11 -7.58 -24.89
CA GLY A 165 4.63 -7.02 -26.12
C GLY A 165 5.30 -5.63 -26.00
N PRO A 166 5.77 -5.08 -27.14
CA PRO A 166 6.71 -3.95 -27.16
C PRO A 166 6.17 -2.63 -26.61
N ALA A 167 4.85 -2.52 -26.37
CA ALA A 167 4.25 -1.36 -25.70
C ALA A 167 4.77 -1.16 -24.26
N TYR A 168 5.32 -2.21 -23.63
CA TYR A 168 5.86 -2.18 -22.27
C TYR A 168 7.40 -2.08 -22.23
N LEU A 169 8.09 -2.12 -23.36
CA LEU A 169 9.57 -2.15 -23.42
C LEU A 169 10.21 -0.93 -22.71
N GLN A 170 9.59 0.23 -22.78
CA GLN A 170 10.11 1.42 -22.10
C GLN A 170 9.92 1.39 -20.57
N MET A 171 8.93 0.64 -20.07
CA MET A 171 8.82 0.33 -18.64
C MET A 171 9.96 -0.62 -18.24
N ASP A 172 10.14 -1.71 -18.99
CA ASP A 172 11.21 -2.69 -18.74
C ASP A 172 12.61 -2.06 -18.69
N VAL A 173 12.90 -1.12 -19.60
CA VAL A 173 14.16 -0.36 -19.62
C VAL A 173 14.32 0.54 -18.37
N VAL A 174 13.23 1.10 -17.84
CA VAL A 174 13.27 1.96 -16.64
C VAL A 174 13.40 1.09 -15.38
N THR A 175 12.60 0.03 -15.23
CA THR A 175 12.71 -0.90 -14.09
C THR A 175 14.11 -1.49 -14.01
N ARG A 176 14.69 -1.97 -15.12
CA ARG A 176 16.06 -2.53 -15.14
C ARG A 176 17.17 -1.48 -14.90
N ARG A 177 16.85 -0.19 -14.94
CA ARG A 177 17.79 0.92 -14.65
C ARG A 177 17.72 1.36 -13.19
N ASP A 178 16.53 1.34 -12.60
CA ASP A 178 16.22 1.99 -11.32
C ASP A 178 15.90 1.01 -10.17
N SER A 179 15.74 -0.28 -10.46
CA SER A 179 15.50 -1.37 -9.50
C SER A 179 16.62 -2.40 -9.48
N GLU A 180 16.54 -3.36 -8.56
CA GLU A 180 17.58 -4.33 -8.26
C GLU A 180 17.79 -5.34 -9.39
N THR A 181 19.05 -5.65 -9.68
CA THR A 181 19.40 -6.79 -10.54
C THR A 181 19.00 -8.11 -9.85
N PRO A 182 18.82 -9.21 -10.61
CA PRO A 182 18.50 -10.52 -10.01
C PRO A 182 19.50 -10.99 -8.95
N ALA A 183 20.78 -10.58 -9.06
CA ALA A 183 21.83 -10.92 -8.10
C ALA A 183 21.72 -10.11 -6.80
N GLU A 184 21.44 -8.81 -6.89
CA GLU A 184 21.20 -7.95 -5.71
C GLU A 184 19.94 -8.40 -4.97
N ARG A 185 18.87 -8.69 -5.72
CA ARG A 185 17.60 -9.14 -5.15
C ARG A 185 17.71 -10.49 -4.44
N GLN A 186 18.51 -11.42 -4.98
CA GLN A 186 18.86 -12.66 -4.27
C GLN A 186 19.74 -12.38 -3.03
N ALA A 187 20.67 -11.42 -3.10
CA ALA A 187 21.48 -11.01 -1.96
C ALA A 187 20.64 -10.38 -0.83
N GLU A 188 19.53 -9.71 -1.13
CA GLU A 188 18.57 -9.21 -0.14
C GLU A 188 17.85 -10.35 0.58
N VAL A 189 17.32 -11.33 -0.17
CA VAL A 189 16.79 -12.60 0.41
C VAL A 189 17.86 -13.27 1.27
N ASP A 190 19.10 -13.30 0.81
CA ASP A 190 20.22 -13.89 1.53
C ASP A 190 20.75 -13.08 2.71
N ALA A 191 20.33 -11.83 2.85
CA ALA A 191 20.57 -10.97 4.01
C ALA A 191 19.45 -11.08 5.07
N LEU A 192 18.27 -11.62 4.73
CA LEU A 192 17.17 -11.78 5.68
C LEU A 192 17.57 -12.68 6.87
N PRO A 193 17.12 -12.36 8.10
CA PRO A 193 17.18 -13.24 9.25
C PRO A 193 16.67 -14.66 8.91
N PRO A 194 17.28 -15.74 9.45
CA PRO A 194 16.95 -17.10 9.04
C PRO A 194 15.46 -17.45 9.09
N GLY A 195 14.75 -17.03 10.15
CA GLY A 195 13.31 -17.26 10.29
C GLY A 195 12.48 -16.52 9.23
N GLN A 196 12.80 -15.25 8.96
CA GLN A 196 12.12 -14.47 7.91
C GLN A 196 12.35 -15.05 6.52
N ARG A 197 13.56 -15.54 6.24
CA ARG A 197 13.88 -16.23 4.99
C ARG A 197 13.12 -17.54 4.84
N ALA A 198 12.98 -18.31 5.92
CA ALA A 198 12.21 -19.54 5.94
C ALA A 198 10.71 -19.27 5.70
N SER A 199 10.13 -18.29 6.38
CA SER A 199 8.73 -17.88 6.15
C SER A 199 8.50 -17.36 4.72
N LEU A 200 9.44 -16.58 4.15
CA LEU A 200 9.36 -16.12 2.76
C LEU A 200 9.49 -17.27 1.75
N GLN A 201 10.31 -18.28 2.04
CA GLN A 201 10.39 -19.51 1.26
C GLN A 201 9.10 -20.35 1.39
N ALA A 202 8.49 -20.42 2.58
CA ALA A 202 7.24 -21.13 2.79
C ALA A 202 6.08 -20.47 2.01
N TYR A 203 6.02 -19.14 1.97
CA TYR A 203 5.12 -18.38 1.09
C TYR A 203 5.30 -18.75 -0.39
N ALA A 204 6.54 -18.75 -0.90
CA ALA A 204 6.85 -19.19 -2.25
C ALA A 204 6.46 -20.67 -2.49
N ASN A 205 6.62 -21.55 -1.50
CA ASN A 205 6.19 -22.94 -1.59
C ASN A 205 4.65 -23.08 -1.70
N GLY A 206 3.89 -22.22 -1.02
CA GLY A 206 2.42 -22.16 -1.14
C GLY A 206 1.97 -21.79 -2.55
N ILE A 207 2.59 -20.77 -3.13
CA ILE A 207 2.35 -20.36 -4.52
C ILE A 207 2.72 -21.50 -5.49
N ASN A 208 3.86 -22.15 -5.27
CA ASN A 208 4.31 -23.28 -6.08
C ASN A 208 3.39 -24.51 -6.00
N ALA A 209 2.73 -24.75 -4.86
CA ALA A 209 1.73 -25.81 -4.75
C ALA A 209 0.52 -25.56 -5.67
N VAL A 210 0.09 -24.30 -5.80
CA VAL A 210 -0.97 -23.90 -6.74
C VAL A 210 -0.50 -24.01 -8.19
N ILE A 211 0.70 -23.53 -8.51
CA ILE A 211 1.31 -23.68 -9.85
C ILE A 211 1.37 -25.17 -10.26
N GLN A 212 1.80 -26.05 -9.34
CA GLN A 212 1.86 -27.49 -9.58
C GLN A 212 0.46 -28.07 -9.80
N ARG A 213 -0.51 -27.72 -8.96
CA ARG A 213 -1.91 -28.17 -9.09
C ARG A 213 -2.50 -27.80 -10.45
N ASP A 214 -2.34 -26.55 -10.88
CA ASP A 214 -2.93 -26.05 -12.13
C ASP A 214 -2.21 -26.61 -13.36
N THR A 215 -0.91 -26.86 -13.26
CA THR A 215 -0.14 -27.59 -14.28
C THR A 215 -0.63 -29.04 -14.42
N LEU A 216 -0.98 -29.71 -13.32
CA LEU A 216 -1.50 -31.08 -13.32
C LEU A 216 -2.99 -31.17 -13.70
N ASN A 217 -3.76 -30.10 -13.50
CA ASN A 217 -5.16 -29.98 -13.92
C ASN A 217 -5.41 -28.70 -14.72
N PRO A 218 -5.16 -28.71 -16.05
CA PRO A 218 -5.32 -27.54 -16.91
C PRO A 218 -6.72 -26.92 -16.96
N SER A 219 -7.76 -27.56 -16.40
CA SER A 219 -9.09 -26.94 -16.26
C SER A 219 -9.15 -25.85 -15.19
N LEU A 220 -8.19 -25.82 -14.26
CA LEU A 220 -8.01 -24.76 -13.24
C LEU A 220 -7.09 -23.62 -13.72
N MET A 221 -6.36 -23.83 -14.82
CA MET A 221 -5.36 -22.87 -15.32
C MET A 221 -6.01 -21.49 -15.58
N PRO A 222 -5.48 -20.40 -14.98
CA PRO A 222 -5.96 -19.05 -15.28
C PRO A 222 -5.85 -18.74 -16.78
N THR A 223 -6.92 -18.19 -17.35
CA THR A 223 -7.03 -17.92 -18.81
C THR A 223 -5.89 -17.05 -19.31
N GLY A 224 -5.38 -16.14 -18.47
CA GLY A 224 -4.28 -15.25 -18.80
C GLY A 224 -3.08 -15.99 -19.40
N PHE A 225 -2.56 -17.01 -18.70
CA PHE A 225 -1.42 -17.81 -19.17
C PHE A 225 -1.70 -18.51 -20.51
N VAL A 226 -2.93 -18.99 -20.71
CA VAL A 226 -3.35 -19.64 -21.96
C VAL A 226 -3.42 -18.62 -23.10
N ALA A 227 -3.97 -17.43 -22.82
CA ALA A 227 -4.14 -16.35 -23.80
C ALA A 227 -2.83 -15.68 -24.20
N THR A 228 -1.87 -15.56 -23.27
CA THR A 228 -0.51 -15.05 -23.54
C THR A 228 0.48 -16.14 -23.99
N GLN A 229 0.06 -17.40 -24.06
CA GLN A 229 0.90 -18.57 -24.36
C GLN A 229 2.09 -18.74 -23.40
N ASP A 230 1.92 -18.30 -22.15
CA ASP A 230 2.98 -18.22 -21.15
C ASP A 230 3.02 -19.48 -20.28
N LEU A 231 3.31 -20.62 -20.94
CA LEU A 231 3.37 -21.95 -20.31
C LEU A 231 4.65 -22.70 -20.75
N PRO A 232 5.29 -23.48 -19.86
CA PRO A 232 4.94 -23.71 -18.46
C PRO A 232 5.25 -22.51 -17.55
N ILE A 233 4.47 -22.33 -16.50
CA ILE A 233 4.70 -21.28 -15.49
C ILE A 233 6.02 -21.56 -14.77
N ALA A 234 6.94 -20.61 -14.75
CA ALA A 234 8.18 -20.72 -13.99
C ALA A 234 7.88 -20.69 -12.48
N PRO A 235 8.46 -21.60 -11.66
CA PRO A 235 8.26 -21.61 -10.21
C PRO A 235 8.50 -20.25 -9.57
N TRP A 236 7.71 -19.94 -8.53
CA TRP A 236 7.87 -18.74 -7.73
C TRP A 236 9.04 -18.88 -6.76
N THR A 237 9.82 -17.82 -6.62
CA THR A 237 10.98 -17.76 -5.71
C THR A 237 10.81 -16.63 -4.69
N PRO A 238 11.52 -16.66 -3.54
CA PRO A 238 11.61 -15.52 -2.64
C PRO A 238 12.02 -14.20 -3.33
N ALA A 239 12.90 -14.27 -4.34
CA ALA A 239 13.33 -13.11 -5.11
C ALA A 239 12.22 -12.54 -6.01
N ASP A 240 11.26 -13.37 -6.45
CA ASP A 240 10.07 -12.88 -7.18
C ASP A 240 9.18 -12.05 -6.24
N THR A 241 9.01 -12.48 -4.99
CA THR A 241 8.29 -11.71 -3.97
C THR A 241 8.95 -10.35 -3.72
N VAL A 242 10.29 -10.31 -3.64
CA VAL A 242 11.03 -9.04 -3.53
C VAL A 242 10.81 -8.15 -4.76
N ALA A 243 10.72 -8.71 -5.97
CA ALA A 243 10.49 -7.94 -7.19
C ALA A 243 9.12 -7.26 -7.19
N VAL A 244 8.08 -7.96 -6.70
CA VAL A 244 6.72 -7.42 -6.55
C VAL A 244 6.69 -6.33 -5.49
N ILE A 245 7.26 -6.55 -4.30
CA ILE A 245 7.19 -5.53 -3.23
C ILE A 245 8.03 -4.29 -3.56
N THR A 246 9.19 -4.40 -4.24
CA THR A 246 9.91 -3.22 -4.74
C THR A 246 9.07 -2.46 -5.77
N LEU A 247 8.41 -3.14 -6.71
CA LEU A 247 7.56 -2.49 -7.71
C LEU A 247 6.46 -1.64 -7.03
N GLU A 248 5.79 -2.21 -6.03
CA GLU A 248 4.73 -1.53 -5.28
C GLU A 248 5.28 -0.37 -4.45
N VAL A 249 6.35 -0.58 -3.68
CA VAL A 249 7.02 0.48 -2.90
C VAL A 249 7.48 1.64 -3.81
N LYS A 250 8.06 1.35 -4.97
CA LYS A 250 8.42 2.37 -5.96
C LYS A 250 7.21 3.07 -6.57
N GLY A 251 6.09 2.36 -6.74
CA GLY A 251 4.84 2.92 -7.26
C GLY A 251 4.09 3.84 -6.28
N VAL A 252 4.15 3.56 -4.97
CA VAL A 252 3.29 4.21 -3.95
C VAL A 252 4.01 4.92 -2.81
N ALA A 253 5.31 4.73 -2.63
CA ALA A 253 6.08 5.30 -1.53
C ALA A 253 7.33 6.07 -1.99
N GLU A 254 7.97 5.66 -3.09
CA GLU A 254 9.05 6.43 -3.71
C GLU A 254 8.48 7.63 -4.49
N SER A 255 8.70 8.83 -3.96
CA SER A 255 8.55 10.07 -4.74
C SER A 255 9.92 10.65 -5.05
N ALA A 256 10.34 10.53 -6.32
CA ALA A 256 11.46 11.31 -6.83
C ALA A 256 11.08 12.80 -6.86
N GLY A 257 11.97 13.65 -6.34
CA GLY A 257 11.74 15.10 -6.19
C GLY A 257 11.58 15.86 -7.51
N ASN A 258 11.82 15.24 -8.67
CA ASN A 258 11.84 15.86 -10.01
C ASN A 258 12.96 16.92 -10.17
N GLU A 259 14.13 16.67 -9.57
CA GLU A 259 15.27 17.59 -9.53
C GLU A 259 15.74 17.98 -10.93
N LEU A 260 15.70 17.06 -11.91
CA LEU A 260 16.00 17.36 -13.32
C LEU A 260 15.01 18.34 -13.94
N GLY A 261 13.70 18.17 -13.67
CA GLY A 261 12.66 19.10 -14.12
C GLY A 261 12.79 20.46 -13.45
N TYR A 262 13.16 20.48 -12.17
CA TYR A 262 13.42 21.70 -11.42
C TYR A 262 14.68 22.43 -11.88
N ALA A 263 15.76 21.71 -12.16
CA ALA A 263 16.96 22.28 -12.75
C ALA A 263 16.70 22.82 -14.17
N ALA A 264 15.92 22.11 -14.99
CA ALA A 264 15.48 22.59 -16.29
C ALA A 264 14.62 23.86 -16.18
N LEU A 265 13.64 23.88 -15.26
CA LEU A 265 12.80 25.04 -14.96
C LEU A 265 13.63 26.24 -14.48
N ALA A 266 14.51 26.05 -13.49
CA ALA A 266 15.36 27.10 -12.93
C ALA A 266 16.26 27.73 -14.01
N ARG A 267 16.81 26.90 -14.93
CA ARG A 267 17.60 27.39 -16.07
C ARG A 267 16.75 28.20 -17.06
N ARG A 268 15.54 27.74 -17.39
CA ARG A 268 14.58 28.48 -18.25
C ARG A 268 14.18 29.83 -17.62
N LEU A 269 13.88 29.85 -16.32
CA LEU A 269 13.57 31.06 -15.56
C LEU A 269 14.75 32.04 -15.54
N ALA A 270 15.96 31.55 -15.31
CA ALA A 270 17.17 32.38 -15.29
C ALA A 270 17.49 32.99 -16.65
N ALA A 271 17.29 32.25 -17.74
CA ALA A 271 17.44 32.77 -19.11
C ALA A 271 16.39 33.85 -19.44
N LYS A 272 15.14 33.70 -18.98
CA LYS A 272 14.04 34.63 -19.31
C LYS A 272 13.97 35.87 -18.41
N TYR A 273 14.29 35.73 -17.12
CA TYR A 273 14.05 36.77 -16.10
C TYR A 273 15.31 37.21 -15.35
N GLY A 274 16.46 36.58 -15.61
CA GLY A 274 17.71 36.78 -14.87
C GLY A 274 17.74 36.03 -13.54
N ARG A 275 18.93 35.55 -13.14
CA ARG A 275 19.14 34.65 -11.99
C ARG A 275 18.44 35.10 -10.69
N ARG A 276 18.54 36.38 -10.31
CA ARG A 276 17.95 36.90 -9.06
C ARG A 276 16.43 36.75 -9.02
N ARG A 277 15.74 37.03 -10.13
CA ARG A 277 14.28 36.90 -10.23
C ARG A 277 13.87 35.44 -10.42
N ALA A 278 14.71 34.64 -11.08
CA ALA A 278 14.51 33.21 -11.22
C ALA A 278 14.53 32.47 -9.88
N VAL A 279 15.44 32.80 -8.95
CA VAL A 279 15.45 32.23 -7.60
C VAL A 279 14.13 32.53 -6.87
N GLY A 280 13.68 33.80 -6.84
CA GLY A 280 12.41 34.13 -6.20
C GLY A 280 11.20 33.39 -6.79
N ILE A 281 11.08 33.35 -8.12
CA ILE A 281 10.02 32.57 -8.78
C ILE A 281 10.16 31.06 -8.48
N PHE A 282 11.39 30.55 -8.41
CA PHE A 282 11.63 29.14 -8.14
C PHE A 282 11.23 28.77 -6.70
N ASP A 283 11.59 29.59 -5.71
CA ASP A 283 11.20 29.42 -4.31
C ASP A 283 9.66 29.54 -4.12
N ASP A 284 8.97 30.36 -4.94
CA ASP A 284 7.50 30.46 -4.97
C ASP A 284 6.82 29.20 -5.55
N VAL A 285 7.47 28.49 -6.48
CA VAL A 285 6.92 27.27 -7.14
C VAL A 285 7.37 25.99 -6.41
N GLN A 286 8.52 26.02 -5.73
CA GLN A 286 9.12 24.90 -5.01
C GLN A 286 9.21 25.17 -3.51
N LEU A 287 8.07 24.97 -2.84
CA LEU A 287 7.87 25.17 -1.41
C LEU A 287 8.61 24.11 -0.57
N THR A 288 9.94 24.23 -0.48
CA THR A 288 10.77 23.40 0.42
C THR A 288 10.40 23.54 1.90
N ARG A 289 9.74 24.65 2.29
CA ARG A 289 9.21 24.87 3.64
C ARG A 289 8.14 25.96 3.68
N ASP A 290 6.87 25.58 3.84
CA ASP A 290 5.83 26.52 4.30
C ASP A 290 5.64 26.40 5.84
N PRO A 291 5.97 27.44 6.64
CA PRO A 291 5.79 27.40 8.09
C PRO A 291 4.31 27.42 8.55
N ARG A 292 3.35 27.57 7.62
CA ARG A 292 1.92 27.48 7.86
C ARG A 292 1.37 26.07 7.66
N THR A 293 2.15 25.15 7.07
CA THR A 293 1.72 23.77 6.86
C THR A 293 1.42 23.12 8.23
N PRO A 294 0.21 22.56 8.43
CA PRO A 294 -0.11 21.84 9.65
C PRO A 294 0.66 20.51 9.69
N THR A 295 1.74 20.47 10.49
CA THR A 295 2.55 19.27 10.72
C THR A 295 1.99 18.42 11.85
N THR A 296 2.17 17.10 11.77
CA THR A 296 1.73 16.10 12.78
C THR A 296 2.21 16.43 14.19
N ILE A 297 3.38 17.07 14.30
CA ILE A 297 3.86 17.75 15.52
C ILE A 297 3.69 19.25 15.27
N PRO A 298 2.77 19.95 15.96
CA PRO A 298 2.60 21.39 15.81
C PRO A 298 3.85 22.18 16.19
N ALA A 299 4.01 23.41 15.68
CA ALA A 299 5.12 24.29 16.04
C ALA A 299 5.21 24.49 17.57
N GLY A 300 6.36 24.18 18.16
CA GLY A 300 6.58 24.20 19.62
C GLY A 300 6.20 22.90 20.36
N GLY A 301 5.53 21.96 19.69
CA GLY A 301 5.33 20.61 20.18
C GLY A 301 6.64 19.84 20.30
N ARG A 302 6.75 18.99 21.34
CA ARG A 302 7.87 18.04 21.48
C ARG A 302 7.43 16.67 21.00
N ALA A 303 8.11 16.15 19.98
CA ALA A 303 8.10 14.71 19.74
C ALA A 303 8.78 14.01 20.92
N THR A 304 8.18 12.93 21.42
CA THR A 304 8.89 11.99 22.28
C THR A 304 9.95 11.30 21.41
N ARG A 305 11.22 11.69 21.55
CA ARG A 305 12.34 11.01 20.85
C ARG A 305 12.47 9.59 21.39
N THR A 306 11.95 8.62 20.66
CA THR A 306 12.00 7.19 21.01
C THR A 306 13.13 6.43 20.32
N SER A 307 13.69 6.95 19.22
CA SER A 307 14.86 6.37 18.54
C SER A 307 16.12 7.24 18.73
N GLY A 308 17.28 6.57 18.81
CA GLY A 308 18.54 7.19 19.16
C GLY A 308 19.18 7.99 18.01
N GLY A 309 19.85 9.09 18.37
CA GLY A 309 20.98 9.64 17.61
C GLY A 309 20.73 10.34 16.28
N LEU A 310 19.65 10.04 15.53
CA LEU A 310 19.42 10.58 14.19
C LEU A 310 19.30 12.12 14.19
N ARG A 311 20.39 12.77 13.75
CA ARG A 311 20.49 14.22 13.57
C ARG A 311 20.29 14.56 12.09
N TYR A 312 19.04 14.71 11.68
CA TYR A 312 18.71 15.28 10.37
C TYR A 312 19.31 16.69 10.26
N ARG A 313 20.31 16.84 9.37
CA ARG A 313 20.93 18.12 9.04
C ARG A 313 20.32 18.64 7.76
N TYR A 314 19.17 19.30 7.88
CA TYR A 314 18.54 20.00 6.75
C TYR A 314 19.55 20.92 6.05
N ILE A 315 19.76 20.69 4.76
CA ILE A 315 20.65 21.53 3.94
C ILE A 315 19.85 22.77 3.54
N HIS A 316 20.23 23.92 4.10
CA HIS A 316 19.62 25.20 3.74
C HIS A 316 20.45 25.91 2.68
N TYR A 317 19.99 25.89 1.43
CA TYR A 317 20.58 26.70 0.36
C TYR A 317 20.16 28.17 0.52
N SER A 318 21.14 29.09 0.50
CA SER A 318 20.83 30.53 0.48
C SER A 318 20.49 30.98 -0.94
N ALA A 319 19.70 32.03 -1.12
CA ALA A 319 19.39 32.57 -2.45
C ALA A 319 20.64 32.91 -3.30
N VAL A 320 21.77 33.22 -2.65
CA VAL A 320 23.08 33.42 -3.32
C VAL A 320 23.67 32.09 -3.79
N ASP A 321 23.59 31.04 -2.97
CA ASP A 321 24.04 29.69 -3.34
C ASP A 321 23.17 29.10 -4.46
N THR A 322 21.85 29.21 -4.35
CA THR A 322 20.89 28.80 -5.40
C THR A 322 21.17 29.54 -6.71
N ALA A 323 21.38 30.86 -6.68
CA ALA A 323 21.75 31.63 -7.87
C ALA A 323 23.09 31.20 -8.48
N ARG A 324 24.07 30.77 -7.65
CA ARG A 324 25.35 30.22 -8.12
C ARG A 324 25.15 28.86 -8.80
N ARG A 325 24.45 27.92 -8.14
CA ARG A 325 24.15 26.58 -8.69
C ARG A 325 23.39 26.66 -10.00
N ILE A 326 22.40 27.55 -10.11
CA ILE A 326 21.67 27.80 -11.38
C ILE A 326 22.62 28.23 -12.52
N SER A 327 23.72 28.93 -12.22
CA SER A 327 24.72 29.31 -13.24
C SER A 327 25.66 28.18 -13.64
N GLU A 328 25.74 27.10 -12.86
CA GLU A 328 26.53 25.90 -13.14
C GLU A 328 25.73 24.86 -13.97
N LEU A 329 24.40 25.01 -14.06
CA LEU A 329 23.51 24.11 -14.82
C LEU A 329 23.80 24.13 -16.32
N ARG A 330 24.24 22.99 -16.85
CA ARG A 330 24.55 22.83 -18.28
C ARG A 330 23.28 22.77 -19.16
N PRO A 331 23.34 23.15 -20.45
CA PRO A 331 22.24 22.98 -21.39
C PRO A 331 21.69 21.54 -21.49
N SER A 332 22.57 20.55 -21.33
CA SER A 332 22.26 19.11 -21.38
C SER A 332 21.26 18.64 -20.32
N VAL A 333 21.05 19.38 -19.23
CA VAL A 333 20.01 19.08 -18.22
C VAL A 333 18.61 19.03 -18.82
N GLN A 334 18.34 19.76 -19.92
CA GLN A 334 17.02 19.72 -20.56
C GLN A 334 16.80 18.39 -21.32
N PRO A 335 17.66 17.98 -22.27
CA PRO A 335 17.60 16.63 -22.84
C PRO A 335 17.58 15.50 -21.81
N ALA A 336 18.32 15.64 -20.70
CA ALA A 336 18.29 14.65 -19.61
C ALA A 336 16.91 14.56 -18.94
N HIS A 337 16.31 15.70 -18.57
CA HIS A 337 14.94 15.75 -18.07
C HIS A 337 13.94 15.19 -19.10
N ASP A 338 14.04 15.57 -20.37
CA ASP A 338 13.10 15.13 -21.41
C ASP A 338 13.17 13.60 -21.63
N HIS A 339 14.36 13.00 -21.46
CA HIS A 339 14.56 11.55 -21.48
C HIS A 339 13.92 10.87 -20.25
N VAL A 340 14.27 11.30 -19.03
CA VAL A 340 13.70 10.73 -17.79
C VAL A 340 12.17 10.85 -17.79
N ALA A 341 11.64 12.05 -18.03
CA ALA A 341 10.20 12.31 -18.12
C ALA A 341 9.49 11.50 -19.22
N THR A 342 10.21 10.94 -20.22
CA THR A 342 9.65 10.01 -21.21
C THR A 342 9.56 8.59 -20.66
N GLY A 343 10.57 8.16 -19.88
CA GLY A 343 10.51 6.94 -19.08
C GLY A 343 9.36 6.95 -18.08
N ASP A 344 9.27 7.99 -17.25
CA ASP A 344 8.23 8.14 -16.21
C ASP A 344 6.82 8.09 -16.81
N ARG A 345 6.62 8.74 -17.97
CA ARG A 345 5.35 8.69 -18.71
C ARG A 345 5.02 7.30 -19.25
N ALA A 346 6.02 6.50 -19.62
CA ALA A 346 5.82 5.13 -20.06
C ALA A 346 5.45 4.22 -18.88
N VAL A 347 6.19 4.30 -17.76
CA VAL A 347 5.88 3.59 -16.51
C VAL A 347 4.47 3.93 -16.06
N ALA A 348 4.14 5.21 -15.85
CA ALA A 348 2.81 5.64 -15.42
C ALA A 348 1.69 5.25 -16.40
N THR A 349 1.98 5.03 -17.69
CA THR A 349 1.02 4.53 -18.67
C THR A 349 0.84 3.01 -18.59
N ALA A 350 1.91 2.26 -18.32
CA ALA A 350 1.85 0.84 -18.05
C ALA A 350 1.12 0.56 -16.72
N THR A 351 1.53 1.19 -15.61
CA THR A 351 0.87 1.14 -14.28
C THR A 351 -0.66 1.27 -14.39
N ARG A 352 -1.15 2.33 -15.06
CA ARG A 352 -2.59 2.55 -15.28
C ARG A 352 -3.30 1.51 -16.14
N ARG A 353 -2.58 0.83 -17.06
CA ARG A 353 -3.15 -0.23 -17.92
C ARG A 353 -3.24 -1.58 -17.20
N LEU A 354 -2.35 -1.81 -16.25
CA LEU A 354 -2.17 -3.09 -15.56
C LEU A 354 -2.99 -3.20 -14.26
N GLY A 355 -3.67 -2.14 -13.85
CA GLY A 355 -4.42 -2.12 -12.61
C GLY A 355 -3.60 -1.79 -11.37
N LEU A 356 -2.37 -1.30 -11.55
CA LEU A 356 -1.47 -0.99 -10.44
C LEU A 356 -1.83 0.35 -9.77
N PRO A 357 -1.47 0.53 -8.49
CA PRO A 357 -1.70 1.75 -7.75
C PRO A 357 -1.24 3.02 -8.48
N VAL A 358 -2.02 4.07 -8.27
CA VAL A 358 -1.64 5.44 -8.62
C VAL A 358 -1.55 6.26 -7.35
N PHE A 359 -0.79 7.36 -7.40
CA PHE A 359 -0.64 8.28 -6.28
C PHE A 359 -1.99 8.72 -5.69
N GLY A 360 -2.18 8.46 -4.40
CA GLY A 360 -3.29 8.99 -3.62
C GLY A 360 -3.75 8.04 -2.51
N SER A 361 -3.93 8.57 -1.31
CA SER A 361 -4.59 7.89 -0.19
C SER A 361 -5.21 8.90 0.75
N ASN A 362 -6.27 8.51 1.45
CA ASN A 362 -6.82 9.25 2.57
C ASN A 362 -6.76 8.39 3.84
N ALA A 363 -6.46 8.99 4.99
CA ALA A 363 -6.59 8.33 6.28
C ALA A 363 -6.94 9.33 7.39
N TRP A 364 -7.87 8.98 8.28
CA TRP A 364 -8.25 9.76 9.46
C TRP A 364 -8.14 8.91 10.72
N ALA A 365 -7.43 9.43 11.72
CA ALA A 365 -7.38 8.87 13.07
C ALA A 365 -8.14 9.80 14.05
N ILE A 366 -9.22 9.30 14.65
CA ILE A 366 -10.09 10.04 15.56
C ILE A 366 -9.90 9.51 16.98
N ALA A 367 -9.43 10.37 17.88
CA ALA A 367 -9.22 10.01 19.29
C ALA A 367 -10.55 9.70 20.02
N PRO A 368 -10.57 8.78 21.01
CA PRO A 368 -11.76 8.37 21.76
C PRO A 368 -12.70 9.50 22.19
N ARG A 369 -12.14 10.58 22.75
CA ARG A 369 -12.86 11.79 23.20
C ARG A 369 -13.59 12.59 22.11
N ARG A 370 -13.43 12.22 20.84
CA ARG A 370 -14.09 12.79 19.66
C ARG A 370 -15.02 11.80 18.96
N SER A 371 -15.14 10.57 19.47
CA SER A 371 -16.07 9.55 18.98
C SER A 371 -17.28 9.44 19.90
N SER A 372 -18.47 9.26 19.32
CA SER A 372 -19.69 8.96 20.08
C SER A 372 -19.70 7.56 20.69
N THR A 373 -18.86 6.64 20.21
CA THR A 373 -18.74 5.27 20.76
C THR A 373 -17.78 5.18 21.94
N GLY A 374 -16.98 6.21 22.21
CA GLY A 374 -15.89 6.17 23.19
C GLY A 374 -14.65 5.39 22.73
N HIS A 375 -14.65 4.81 21.51
CA HIS A 375 -13.47 4.16 20.92
C HIS A 375 -12.69 5.10 20.01
N ALA A 376 -11.40 4.82 19.83
CA ALA A 376 -10.64 5.40 18.73
C ALA A 376 -11.22 4.89 17.40
N LEU A 377 -11.27 5.74 16.38
CA LEU A 377 -11.68 5.34 15.04
C LEU A 377 -10.50 5.55 14.09
N LEU A 378 -10.24 4.57 13.24
CA LEU A 378 -9.40 4.71 12.05
C LEU A 378 -10.30 4.56 10.82
N TRP A 379 -10.14 5.45 9.86
CA TRP A 379 -10.64 5.27 8.50
C TRP A 379 -9.47 5.36 7.54
N GLY A 380 -9.38 4.40 6.61
CA GLY A 380 -8.39 4.36 5.53
C GLY A 380 -9.09 4.23 4.19
N GLY A 381 -8.56 4.92 3.18
CA GLY A 381 -9.07 4.92 1.81
C GLY A 381 -7.92 5.10 0.82
N PRO A 382 -7.13 4.05 0.53
CA PRO A 382 -6.10 4.07 -0.50
C PRO A 382 -6.74 4.22 -1.89
N GLN A 383 -6.16 5.03 -2.77
CA GLN A 383 -6.76 5.41 -4.06
C GLN A 383 -6.11 4.66 -5.24
N VAL A 384 -6.06 3.34 -5.13
CA VAL A 384 -5.36 2.42 -6.06
C VAL A 384 -6.09 2.18 -7.40
N GLY A 385 -7.07 3.01 -7.74
CA GLY A 385 -7.92 2.85 -8.93
C GLY A 385 -9.08 1.87 -8.74
N TYR A 386 -9.82 1.63 -9.82
CA TYR A 386 -11.01 0.78 -9.85
C TYR A 386 -10.81 -0.33 -10.88
N TYR A 387 -10.20 -1.42 -10.43
CA TYR A 387 -9.80 -2.56 -11.25
C TYR A 387 -10.42 -3.85 -10.70
N ALA A 388 -10.63 -4.83 -11.57
CA ALA A 388 -11.20 -6.14 -11.24
C ALA A 388 -10.30 -7.25 -11.83
N PRO A 389 -9.59 -8.06 -11.01
CA PRO A 389 -9.46 -7.90 -9.56
C PRO A 389 -8.71 -6.61 -9.18
N ALA A 390 -8.88 -6.15 -7.94
CA ALA A 390 -8.12 -5.02 -7.41
C ALA A 390 -6.63 -5.38 -7.16
N VAL A 391 -5.75 -4.40 -6.99
CA VAL A 391 -4.35 -4.67 -6.57
C VAL A 391 -4.28 -5.40 -5.22
N PHE A 392 -5.16 -5.05 -4.30
CA PHE A 392 -5.22 -5.62 -2.97
C PHE A 392 -6.15 -6.84 -2.95
N ASP A 393 -5.82 -7.81 -2.11
CA ASP A 393 -6.65 -8.95 -1.72
C ASP A 393 -7.04 -8.81 -0.25
N GLU A 394 -8.33 -8.93 0.09
CA GLU A 394 -8.73 -9.01 1.49
C GLU A 394 -8.46 -10.42 2.06
N LEU A 395 -7.84 -10.49 3.24
CA LEU A 395 -7.64 -11.73 3.98
C LEU A 395 -7.74 -11.53 5.49
N GLU A 396 -8.04 -12.63 6.18
CA GLU A 396 -7.93 -12.76 7.63
C GLU A 396 -6.92 -13.86 7.97
N VAL A 397 -6.10 -13.63 9.01
CA VAL A 397 -5.09 -14.58 9.47
C VAL A 397 -5.18 -14.79 10.98
N GLU A 398 -5.13 -16.05 11.40
CA GLU A 398 -5.21 -16.49 12.80
C GLU A 398 -4.19 -17.62 13.04
N ALA A 399 -3.06 -17.28 13.67
CA ALA A 399 -1.92 -18.17 13.83
C ALA A 399 -0.97 -17.67 14.93
N GLY A 400 -0.80 -18.40 16.03
CA GLY A 400 0.17 -18.04 17.07
C GLY A 400 -0.11 -16.67 17.68
N GLN A 401 0.80 -15.71 17.49
CA GLN A 401 0.60 -14.31 17.89
C GLN A 401 -0.22 -13.46 16.90
N PHE A 402 -0.47 -13.95 15.67
CA PHE A 402 -1.19 -13.24 14.61
C PHE A 402 -2.70 -13.48 14.72
N HIS A 403 -3.45 -12.39 14.80
CA HIS A 403 -4.92 -12.36 14.77
C HIS A 403 -5.33 -11.03 14.14
N GLU A 404 -5.38 -11.00 12.82
CA GLU A 404 -5.56 -9.77 12.06
C GLU A 404 -6.33 -9.98 10.76
N ARG A 405 -7.02 -8.93 10.32
CA ARG A 405 -7.75 -8.89 9.05
C ARG A 405 -7.51 -7.56 8.36
N GLY A 406 -7.46 -7.59 7.04
CA GLY A 406 -7.23 -6.42 6.23
C GLY A 406 -6.93 -6.81 4.81
N VAL A 407 -6.03 -6.09 4.16
CA VAL A 407 -5.57 -6.41 2.81
C VAL A 407 -4.09 -6.72 2.75
N GLY A 408 -3.74 -7.70 1.90
CA GLY A 408 -2.39 -8.01 1.46
C GLY A 408 -2.10 -7.42 0.08
N VAL A 409 -0.92 -7.76 -0.46
CA VAL A 409 -0.58 -7.58 -1.88
C VAL A 409 -0.30 -8.96 -2.45
N PRO A 410 -0.98 -9.40 -3.54
CA PRO A 410 -0.72 -10.70 -4.16
C PRO A 410 0.69 -10.77 -4.72
N GLY A 411 1.47 -11.75 -4.27
CA GLY A 411 2.89 -11.88 -4.60
C GLY A 411 3.82 -10.91 -3.87
N GLY A 412 3.30 -9.98 -3.06
CA GLY A 412 4.11 -9.02 -2.28
C GLY A 412 4.64 -9.57 -0.95
N GLY A 413 4.19 -10.76 -0.54
CA GLY A 413 4.67 -11.46 0.66
C GLY A 413 3.57 -11.75 1.70
N PRO A 414 3.90 -12.53 2.74
CA PRO A 414 2.93 -13.00 3.72
C PRO A 414 2.65 -11.94 4.81
N GLY A 415 1.80 -10.94 4.54
CA GLY A 415 1.42 -9.95 5.56
C GLY A 415 0.30 -8.98 5.18
N VAL A 416 -0.37 -8.44 6.20
CA VAL A 416 -1.49 -7.48 6.06
C VAL A 416 -0.97 -6.03 6.08
N VAL A 417 -0.94 -5.36 4.92
CA VAL A 417 -0.36 -4.01 4.77
C VAL A 417 -1.28 -2.89 5.29
N ILE A 418 -2.60 -3.11 5.26
CA ILE A 418 -3.62 -2.23 5.85
C ILE A 418 -4.62 -3.13 6.55
N GLY A 419 -4.83 -2.96 7.86
CA GLY A 419 -5.65 -3.90 8.61
C GLY A 419 -5.89 -3.53 10.06
N PHE A 420 -6.39 -4.52 10.81
CA PHE A 420 -6.71 -4.41 12.22
C PHE A 420 -6.63 -5.76 12.93
N THR A 421 -6.34 -5.70 14.22
CA THR A 421 -6.45 -6.78 15.20
C THR A 421 -7.65 -6.50 16.13
N PRO A 422 -7.94 -7.34 17.14
CA PRO A 422 -8.92 -7.01 18.17
C PRO A 422 -8.65 -5.72 18.96
N HIS A 423 -7.44 -5.15 18.86
CA HIS A 423 -6.95 -4.07 19.74
C HIS A 423 -6.32 -2.87 19.02
N THR A 424 -5.87 -3.04 17.77
CA THR A 424 -5.13 -2.02 17.00
C THR A 424 -5.64 -1.99 15.55
N ALA A 425 -5.56 -0.85 14.88
CA ALA A 425 -5.78 -0.73 13.43
C ALA A 425 -4.71 0.18 12.81
N TRP A 426 -4.33 -0.10 11.56
CA TRP A 426 -3.36 0.67 10.79
C TRP A 426 -3.82 0.87 9.35
N SER A 427 -3.30 1.91 8.73
CA SER A 427 -3.49 2.23 7.31
C SER A 427 -2.29 3.04 6.84
N ILE A 428 -2.00 2.96 5.54
CA ILE A 428 -0.87 3.64 4.91
C ILE A 428 -1.37 4.71 3.93
N THR A 429 -0.61 5.80 3.83
CA THR A 429 -0.84 6.86 2.86
C THR A 429 0.46 7.20 2.16
N THR A 430 0.44 7.33 0.84
CA THR A 430 1.60 7.83 0.09
C THR A 430 2.08 9.17 0.67
N ALA A 431 3.31 9.19 1.16
CA ALA A 431 4.00 10.41 1.55
C ALA A 431 4.59 11.07 0.30
N GLN A 432 4.53 12.40 0.22
CA GLN A 432 5.38 13.18 -0.68
C GLN A 432 6.61 13.59 0.11
N ASP A 433 7.66 12.76 0.06
CA ASP A 433 8.96 13.05 0.68
C ASP A 433 10.08 12.92 -0.35
N ASP A 434 11.17 13.63 -0.16
CA ASP A 434 12.30 13.66 -1.10
C ASP A 434 13.21 12.46 -0.86
N GLN A 435 12.99 11.38 -1.62
CA GLN A 435 13.64 10.08 -1.39
C GLN A 435 14.72 9.72 -2.43
N VAL A 436 14.80 10.46 -3.55
CA VAL A 436 15.70 10.15 -4.67
C VAL A 436 16.49 11.41 -5.05
N ASP A 437 17.81 11.37 -4.85
CA ASP A 437 18.73 12.45 -5.25
C ASP A 437 19.29 12.20 -6.67
N THR A 438 19.02 13.07 -7.65
CA THR A 438 19.75 13.06 -8.93
C THR A 438 21.10 13.77 -8.84
N TYR A 439 22.18 13.02 -9.05
CA TYR A 439 23.55 13.55 -9.18
C TYR A 439 23.94 13.86 -10.64
N VAL A 440 24.75 14.90 -10.86
CA VAL A 440 25.26 15.28 -12.20
C VAL A 440 26.78 15.20 -12.23
N ASP A 441 27.29 14.04 -12.64
CA ASP A 441 28.73 13.78 -12.68
C ASP A 441 29.45 14.33 -13.90
N ARG A 442 30.77 14.50 -13.75
CA ARG A 442 31.70 14.89 -14.81
C ARG A 442 32.54 13.71 -15.25
N ILE A 443 32.06 13.01 -16.27
CA ILE A 443 32.76 11.89 -16.88
C ILE A 443 33.99 12.41 -17.67
N ARG A 444 35.14 11.74 -17.56
CA ARG A 444 36.39 12.12 -18.23
C ARG A 444 36.75 11.10 -19.30
N VAL A 445 36.26 11.34 -20.52
CA VAL A 445 36.58 10.50 -21.69
C VAL A 445 38.11 10.33 -21.83
N ALA A 446 38.56 9.09 -21.75
CA ALA A 446 39.95 8.71 -21.95
C ALA A 446 40.35 8.83 -23.44
N PRO A 447 41.63 9.03 -23.79
CA PRO A 447 42.08 9.20 -25.18
C PRO A 447 41.76 8.03 -26.13
N GLY A 448 41.30 6.87 -25.62
CA GLY A 448 40.86 5.71 -26.38
C GLY A 448 39.33 5.49 -26.43
N GLY A 449 38.50 6.43 -25.96
CA GLY A 449 37.04 6.34 -26.03
C GLY A 449 36.33 5.65 -24.87
N GLY A 450 37.06 5.28 -23.80
CA GLY A 450 36.46 4.91 -22.50
C GLY A 450 36.04 6.14 -21.68
N TYR A 451 35.26 5.92 -20.62
CA TYR A 451 34.68 6.95 -19.74
C TYR A 451 35.40 7.10 -18.39
#